data_AF-A0A954VW94-F1
#
_entry.id   AF-A0A954VW94-F1
#
_cell.length_a   1.000
_cell.length_b   1.000
_cell.length_c   1.000
_cell.angle_alpha   90.00
_cell.angle_beta   90.00
_cell.angle_gamma   90.00
#
_symmetry.space_group_name_H-M   'P 1'
#
loop_
_entity.id
_entity.type
_entity.pdbx_description
1 polymer ?
#
loop_
_entity_poly.entity_id
_entity_poly.type
_entity_poly.pdbx_seq_one_letter_code
_entity_poly.pdbx_strand_id
1 'polypeptide(L)'
;MGDSAHQASEFDANALNSLLDGRRSAIRWNAPQNRSTKLAADVGRRAIFSGSFNPRHQGHRDMAFIAASVYQLTVEHEISIQNVDKASLTAEQIAFRLTQFQSNEPVWLTNLARFTQKAAHFSSCTFLIGMDTFHRLLDPGYHRGQHSELRKAIRLIQQHACDFLVFSRSTEHKCAQVRLDELGSHCDIFRFVPPELFHLDISSTQLRRSCDLDQRNS
;
A
#
# COMPACT_ATOMS: atom_id res chain seq x y z
N MET A 1 46.11 -3.51 -8.04
CA MET A 1 45.10 -4.57 -7.79
C MET A 1 44.15 -4.00 -6.76
N GLY A 2 43.22 -3.11 -7.09
CA GLY A 2 42.15 -3.28 -8.07
C GLY A 2 40.86 -3.35 -7.26
N ASP A 3 40.35 -2.18 -6.88
CA ASP A 3 39.15 -1.94 -6.08
C ASP A 3 37.97 -2.84 -6.47
N SER A 4 37.42 -3.56 -5.48
CA SER A 4 36.15 -4.28 -5.59
C SER A 4 35.08 -3.68 -4.68
N ALA A 5 35.14 -2.36 -4.49
CA ALA A 5 34.17 -1.58 -3.71
C ALA A 5 33.17 -0.85 -4.62
N HIS A 6 32.51 -1.52 -5.58
CA HIS A 6 31.37 -0.93 -6.30
C HIS A 6 30.42 -2.01 -6.85
N GLN A 7 29.61 -2.60 -5.96
CA GLN A 7 28.28 -3.10 -6.31
C GLN A 7 27.30 -2.75 -5.17
N ALA A 8 27.29 -1.48 -4.77
CA ALA A 8 26.11 -0.92 -4.14
C ALA A 8 25.05 -0.83 -5.23
N SER A 9 23.90 -1.47 -5.00
CA SER A 9 22.73 -1.33 -5.85
C SER A 9 22.30 0.13 -5.89
N GLU A 10 22.70 0.85 -6.94
CA GLU A 10 22.22 2.19 -7.15
C GLU A 10 20.74 2.11 -7.50
N PHE A 11 19.92 2.47 -6.52
CA PHE A 11 18.65 3.11 -6.79
C PHE A 11 18.90 4.14 -7.90
N ASP A 12 18.17 4.10 -9.02
CA ASP A 12 18.32 5.08 -10.09
C ASP A 12 18.01 6.47 -9.52
N ALA A 13 19.07 7.18 -9.11
CA ALA A 13 18.97 8.45 -8.40
C ALA A 13 18.28 9.50 -9.28
N ASN A 14 18.42 9.40 -10.61
CA ASN A 14 17.73 10.27 -11.55
C ASN A 14 16.24 9.98 -11.58
N ALA A 15 15.84 8.70 -11.52
CA ALA A 15 14.42 8.33 -11.40
C ALA A 15 13.83 8.77 -10.05
N LEU A 16 14.58 8.64 -8.95
CA LEU A 16 14.14 9.13 -7.63
C LEU A 16 13.93 10.63 -7.65
N ASN A 17 14.94 11.38 -8.11
CA ASN A 17 14.91 12.83 -8.15
C ASN A 17 13.77 13.31 -9.05
N SER A 18 13.57 12.67 -10.20
CA SER A 18 12.43 12.98 -11.07
C SER A 18 11.08 12.73 -10.39
N LEU A 19 10.97 11.74 -9.50
CA LEU A 19 9.79 11.53 -8.68
C LEU A 19 9.67 12.59 -7.57
N LEU A 20 10.75 12.88 -6.83
CA LEU A 20 10.75 13.88 -5.76
C LEU A 20 10.45 15.30 -6.28
N ASP A 21 10.94 15.64 -7.47
CA ASP A 21 10.67 16.92 -8.16
C ASP A 21 9.26 16.98 -8.79
N GLY A 22 8.49 15.88 -8.76
CA GLY A 22 7.17 15.79 -9.37
C GLY A 22 7.16 15.67 -10.90
N ARG A 23 8.31 15.51 -11.55
CA ARG A 23 8.43 15.27 -13.01
C ARG A 23 7.90 13.90 -13.42
N ARG A 24 7.91 12.93 -12.50
CA ARG A 24 7.25 11.63 -12.63
C ARG A 24 6.22 11.48 -11.53
N SER A 25 5.16 10.72 -11.81
CA SER A 25 4.11 10.40 -10.83
C SER A 25 4.31 9.03 -10.18
N ALA A 26 5.06 8.13 -10.81
CA ALA A 26 5.36 6.80 -10.30
C ALA A 26 6.68 6.24 -10.87
N ILE A 27 7.40 5.46 -10.07
CA ILE A 27 8.53 4.63 -10.51
C ILE A 27 8.40 3.25 -9.87
N ARG A 28 8.77 2.21 -10.61
CA ARG A 28 8.81 0.82 -10.11
C ARG A 28 10.24 0.50 -9.70
N TRP A 29 10.42 0.12 -8.45
CA TRP A 29 11.67 -0.37 -7.90
C TRP A 29 11.58 -1.90 -7.75
N ASN A 30 12.62 -2.58 -8.22
CA ASN A 30 12.83 -4.00 -7.98
C ASN A 30 14.06 -4.13 -7.09
N ALA A 31 14.01 -4.98 -6.06
CA ALA A 31 15.19 -5.16 -5.23
C ALA A 31 16.34 -5.75 -6.06
N PRO A 32 17.59 -5.44 -5.69
CA PRO A 32 18.77 -5.89 -6.43
C PRO A 32 18.79 -7.41 -6.45
N GLN A 33 18.89 -8.01 -7.64
CA GLN A 33 18.87 -9.46 -7.78
C GLN A 33 20.21 -10.04 -7.31
N ASN A 34 20.18 -10.90 -6.30
CA ASN A 34 21.16 -11.99 -6.18
C ASN A 34 20.53 -13.24 -6.83
N ARG A 35 20.81 -13.43 -8.12
CA ARG A 35 20.36 -14.51 -9.02
C ARG A 35 18.97 -14.38 -9.64
N SER A 36 18.96 -14.64 -10.95
CA SER A 36 17.80 -14.76 -11.83
C SER A 36 16.77 -15.73 -11.26
N THR A 37 15.68 -15.20 -10.72
CA THR A 37 14.43 -15.94 -10.63
C THR A 37 13.59 -15.52 -11.83
N LYS A 38 13.32 -16.50 -12.69
CA LYS A 38 12.40 -16.37 -13.81
C LYS A 38 11.04 -16.00 -13.19
N LEU A 39 10.53 -14.79 -13.47
CA LEU A 39 9.19 -14.39 -13.05
C LEU A 39 8.24 -15.52 -13.44
N ALA A 40 7.56 -16.12 -12.46
CA ALA A 40 6.44 -16.99 -12.76
C ALA A 40 5.45 -16.18 -13.62
N ALA A 41 4.87 -16.82 -14.63
CA ALA A 41 3.88 -16.18 -15.49
C ALA A 41 2.83 -15.46 -14.62
N ASP A 42 2.43 -14.26 -15.01
CA ASP A 42 1.49 -13.41 -14.28
C ASP A 42 0.08 -14.02 -14.37
N VAL A 43 -0.16 -15.07 -13.57
CA VAL A 43 -1.43 -15.82 -13.55
C VAL A 43 -2.29 -15.27 -12.42
N GLY A 44 -2.83 -14.07 -12.59
CA GLY A 44 -3.68 -13.44 -11.58
C GLY A 44 -4.02 -11.99 -11.90
N ARG A 45 -5.11 -11.50 -11.31
CA ARG A 45 -5.41 -10.06 -11.33
C ARG A 45 -4.40 -9.35 -10.42
N ARG A 46 -3.87 -8.20 -10.86
CA ARG A 46 -2.90 -7.46 -10.04
C ARG A 46 -3.55 -6.90 -8.78
N ALA A 47 -2.78 -6.96 -7.70
CA ALA A 47 -3.06 -6.35 -6.43
C ALA A 47 -2.06 -5.23 -6.15
N ILE A 48 -2.53 -4.02 -5.85
CA ILE A 48 -1.67 -2.91 -5.43
C ILE A 48 -1.83 -2.73 -3.92
N PHE A 49 -0.81 -3.11 -3.16
CA PHE A 49 -0.78 -2.98 -1.71
C PHE A 49 -0.19 -1.63 -1.30
N SER A 50 -1.08 -0.64 -1.17
CA SER A 50 -0.71 0.72 -0.76
C SER A 50 -0.51 0.78 0.76
N GLY A 51 0.72 1.09 1.19
CA GLY A 51 1.09 1.11 2.60
C GLY A 51 2.26 2.03 2.92
N SER A 52 2.34 2.45 4.19
CA SER A 52 3.50 3.25 4.65
C SER A 52 4.73 2.39 4.97
N PHE A 53 4.52 1.10 5.30
CA PHE A 53 5.55 0.12 5.64
C PHE A 53 6.64 0.66 6.58
N ASN A 54 6.23 1.37 7.64
CA ASN A 54 7.15 2.12 8.51
C ASN A 54 7.03 1.74 10.00
N PRO A 55 7.57 0.61 10.47
CA PRO A 55 8.18 -0.45 9.68
C PRO A 55 7.15 -1.46 9.16
N ARG A 56 7.54 -2.22 8.14
CA ARG A 56 6.86 -3.43 7.71
C ARG A 56 6.86 -4.45 8.85
N HIS A 57 5.77 -5.22 8.98
CA HIS A 57 5.58 -6.17 10.08
C HIS A 57 4.79 -7.39 9.61
N GLN A 58 4.55 -8.35 10.50
CA GLN A 58 3.93 -9.63 10.14
C GLN A 58 2.53 -9.44 9.54
N GLY A 59 1.69 -8.58 10.11
CA GLY A 59 0.38 -8.24 9.50
C GLY A 59 0.46 -7.84 8.01
N HIS A 60 1.46 -7.04 7.60
CA HIS A 60 1.64 -6.72 6.18
C HIS A 60 2.02 -7.96 5.35
N ARG A 61 2.88 -8.84 5.87
CA ARG A 61 3.27 -10.07 5.17
C ARG A 61 2.08 -11.01 5.01
N ASP A 62 1.26 -11.14 6.05
CA ASP A 62 0.07 -11.98 6.03
C ASP A 62 -0.99 -11.44 5.07
N MET A 63 -1.21 -10.12 5.02
CA MET A 63 -2.11 -9.52 4.04
C MET A 63 -1.69 -9.85 2.60
N ALA A 64 -0.41 -9.68 2.28
CA ALA A 64 0.13 -10.02 0.96
C ALA A 64 0.01 -11.53 0.66
N PHE A 65 0.33 -12.37 1.65
CA PHE A 65 0.24 -13.83 1.52
C PHE A 65 -1.20 -14.32 1.27
N ILE A 66 -2.17 -13.81 2.03
CA ILE A 66 -3.59 -14.15 1.87
C ILE A 66 -4.11 -13.69 0.51
N ALA A 67 -3.79 -12.46 0.11
CA ALA A 67 -4.17 -11.93 -1.20
C ALA A 67 -3.64 -12.80 -2.36
N ALA A 68 -2.37 -13.22 -2.28
CA ALA A 68 -1.79 -14.11 -3.28
C ALA A 68 -2.39 -15.52 -3.23
N SER A 69 -2.47 -16.14 -2.05
CA SER A 69 -2.77 -17.57 -1.92
C SER A 69 -4.28 -17.88 -1.97
N VAL A 70 -5.11 -17.02 -1.38
CA VAL A 70 -6.56 -17.24 -1.29
C VAL A 70 -7.28 -16.55 -2.46
N TYR A 71 -6.88 -15.32 -2.77
CA TYR A 71 -7.54 -14.51 -3.80
C TYR A 71 -6.86 -14.58 -5.17
N GLN A 72 -5.74 -15.32 -5.30
CA GLN A 72 -5.00 -15.51 -6.55
C GLN A 72 -4.61 -14.17 -7.21
N LEU A 73 -4.16 -13.22 -6.37
CA LEU A 73 -3.75 -11.89 -6.81
C LEU A 73 -2.23 -11.78 -6.92
N THR A 74 -1.74 -11.15 -7.98
CA THR A 74 -0.31 -10.80 -8.12
C THR A 74 -0.04 -9.52 -7.32
N VAL A 75 0.54 -9.65 -6.12
CA VAL A 75 0.76 -8.50 -5.22
C VAL A 75 1.99 -7.69 -5.60
N GLU A 76 1.77 -6.41 -5.86
CA GLU A 76 2.79 -5.38 -5.95
C GLU A 76 2.60 -4.37 -4.81
N HIS A 77 3.68 -3.97 -4.15
CA HIS A 77 3.61 -3.02 -3.06
C HIS A 77 3.66 -1.59 -3.58
N GLU A 78 3.09 -0.64 -2.85
CA GLU A 78 3.11 0.76 -3.22
C GLU A 78 3.33 1.65 -1.99
N ILE A 79 4.27 2.59 -2.11
CA ILE A 79 4.57 3.62 -1.11
C ILE A 79 4.33 4.99 -1.75
N SER A 80 3.35 5.70 -1.20
CA SER A 80 3.11 7.10 -1.57
C SER A 80 4.11 8.01 -0.86
N ILE A 81 4.90 8.75 -1.63
CA ILE A 81 5.84 9.77 -1.15
C ILE A 81 5.07 10.98 -0.64
N GLN A 82 4.01 11.36 -1.35
CA GLN A 82 3.08 12.39 -0.90
C GLN A 82 1.95 11.76 -0.09
N ASN A 83 1.71 12.27 1.11
CA ASN A 83 0.53 11.97 1.90
C ASN A 83 -0.26 13.26 2.13
N VAL A 84 -1.59 13.19 2.05
CA VAL A 84 -2.45 14.37 2.25
C VAL A 84 -2.23 15.00 3.64
N ASP A 85 -1.87 14.19 4.64
CA ASP A 85 -1.81 14.60 6.05
C ASP A 85 -0.39 14.69 6.62
N LYS A 86 0.66 14.45 5.81
CA LYS A 86 2.05 14.37 6.30
C LYS A 86 3.02 15.01 5.32
N ALA A 87 4.16 15.46 5.85
CA ALA A 87 5.28 15.88 5.02
C ALA A 87 5.70 14.75 4.06
N SER A 88 6.17 15.15 2.88
CA SER A 88 6.73 14.23 1.90
C SER A 88 7.90 13.45 2.49
N LEU A 89 8.07 12.21 2.03
CA LEU A 89 9.18 11.36 2.49
C LEU A 89 10.52 11.88 2.00
N THR A 90 11.54 11.80 2.86
CA THR A 90 12.93 12.04 2.46
C THR A 90 13.51 10.82 1.74
N ALA A 91 14.62 11.01 1.01
CA ALA A 91 15.31 9.92 0.33
C ALA A 91 15.76 8.82 1.32
N GLU A 92 16.21 9.20 2.52
CA GLU A 92 16.63 8.26 3.56
C GLU A 92 15.45 7.42 4.08
N GLN A 93 14.28 8.05 4.28
CA GLN A 93 13.07 7.34 4.69
C GLN A 93 12.57 6.38 3.62
N ILE A 94 12.68 6.76 2.35
CA ILE A 94 12.35 5.89 1.22
C ILE A 94 13.31 4.70 1.21
N ALA A 95 14.62 4.95 1.25
CA ALA A 95 15.65 3.91 1.26
C ALA A 95 15.43 2.90 2.40
N PHE A 96 15.22 3.39 3.63
CA PHE A 96 14.92 2.54 4.80
C PHE A 96 13.66 1.67 4.63
N ARG A 97 12.64 2.14 3.91
CA ARG A 97 11.44 1.33 3.65
C ARG A 97 11.70 0.25 2.62
N LEU A 98 12.47 0.56 1.59
CA LEU A 98 12.79 -0.37 0.51
C LEU A 98 13.68 -1.53 0.98
N THR A 99 14.56 -1.33 1.96
CA THR A 99 15.40 -2.41 2.52
C THR A 99 14.59 -3.53 3.19
N GLN A 100 13.30 -3.30 3.47
CA GLN A 100 12.41 -4.26 4.12
C GLN A 100 11.68 -5.20 3.12
N PHE A 101 11.95 -5.05 1.81
CA PHE A 101 11.36 -5.85 0.75
C PHE A 101 12.37 -6.81 0.11
N GLN A 102 11.87 -7.97 -0.32
CA GLN A 102 12.66 -9.00 -0.99
C GLN A 102 12.73 -8.76 -2.51
N SER A 103 13.67 -9.42 -3.20
CA SER A 103 13.88 -9.25 -4.66
C SER A 103 12.70 -9.65 -5.54
N ASN A 104 11.84 -10.53 -5.04
CA ASN A 104 10.61 -10.96 -5.69
C ASN A 104 9.38 -10.10 -5.32
N GLU A 105 9.56 -9.02 -4.56
CA GLU A 105 8.48 -8.14 -4.11
C GLU A 105 8.63 -6.76 -4.78
N PRO A 106 8.00 -6.54 -5.94
CA PRO A 106 8.08 -5.24 -6.62
C PRO A 106 7.44 -4.14 -5.76
N VAL A 107 8.08 -2.96 -5.74
CA VAL A 107 7.61 -1.80 -4.99
C VAL A 107 7.46 -0.61 -5.93
N TRP A 108 6.28 -0.03 -5.98
CA TRP A 108 6.03 1.26 -6.61
C TRP A 108 6.25 2.38 -5.60
N LEU A 109 7.01 3.40 -6.01
CA LEU A 109 7.03 4.69 -5.32
C LEU A 109 6.20 5.67 -6.14
N THR A 110 5.26 6.37 -5.51
CA THR A 110 4.36 7.27 -6.24
C THR A 110 4.15 8.61 -5.53
N ASN A 111 3.73 9.62 -6.30
CA ASN A 111 3.17 10.88 -5.79
C ASN A 111 1.64 10.89 -5.85
N LEU A 112 1.01 9.71 -5.79
CA LEU A 112 -0.43 9.56 -5.96
C LEU A 112 -1.10 9.49 -4.58
N ALA A 113 -1.42 10.63 -3.98
CA ALA A 113 -1.91 10.68 -2.61
C ALA A 113 -3.33 10.08 -2.44
N ARG A 114 -4.18 10.13 -3.48
CA ARG A 114 -5.57 9.66 -3.43
C ARG A 114 -5.78 8.39 -4.24
N PHE A 115 -6.68 7.51 -3.78
CA PHE A 115 -7.02 6.29 -4.51
C PHE A 115 -7.64 6.55 -5.89
N THR A 116 -8.30 7.68 -6.12
CA THR A 116 -8.73 8.07 -7.47
C THR A 116 -7.56 8.27 -8.42
N GLN A 117 -6.47 8.90 -7.95
CA GLN A 117 -5.25 9.06 -8.73
C GLN A 117 -4.53 7.73 -8.93
N LYS A 118 -4.49 6.89 -7.88
CA LYS A 118 -3.94 5.53 -7.95
C LYS A 118 -4.71 4.67 -8.93
N ALA A 119 -6.05 4.73 -8.98
CA ALA A 119 -6.87 3.95 -9.91
C ALA A 119 -6.65 4.36 -11.38
N ALA A 120 -6.49 5.67 -11.62
CA ALA A 120 -6.15 6.18 -12.94
C ALA A 120 -4.79 5.69 -13.44
N HIS A 121 -3.82 5.49 -12.53
CA HIS A 121 -2.50 4.98 -12.86
C HIS A 121 -2.46 3.43 -12.92
N PHE A 122 -3.07 2.77 -11.94
CA PHE A 122 -3.15 1.33 -11.78
C PHE A 122 -4.55 0.82 -12.15
N SER A 123 -4.94 0.95 -13.42
CA SER A 123 -6.26 0.44 -13.84
C SER A 123 -6.36 -1.08 -13.76
N SER A 124 -7.60 -1.59 -13.61
CA SER A 124 -7.93 -3.01 -13.55
C SER A 124 -7.22 -3.80 -12.45
N CYS A 125 -7.00 -3.18 -11.28
CA CYS A 125 -6.36 -3.82 -10.14
C CYS A 125 -7.26 -3.90 -8.90
N THR A 126 -6.83 -4.68 -7.92
CA THR A 126 -7.40 -4.70 -6.57
C THR A 126 -6.48 -3.96 -5.61
N PHE A 127 -6.97 -2.94 -4.91
CA PHE A 127 -6.22 -2.26 -3.87
C PHE A 127 -6.34 -3.02 -2.55
N LEU A 128 -5.20 -3.38 -1.96
CA LEU A 128 -5.16 -4.01 -0.64
C LEU A 128 -5.05 -2.91 0.40
N ILE A 129 -6.00 -2.88 1.34
CA ILE A 129 -6.06 -1.87 2.39
C ILE A 129 -6.40 -2.49 3.74
N GLY A 130 -5.90 -1.89 4.82
CA GLY A 130 -6.36 -2.16 6.18
C GLY A 130 -7.50 -1.22 6.60
N MET A 131 -8.07 -1.47 7.78
CA MET A 131 -9.19 -0.70 8.31
C MET A 131 -8.94 0.79 8.50
N ASP A 132 -7.75 1.19 8.95
CA ASP A 132 -7.38 2.61 9.08
C ASP A 132 -7.48 3.36 7.75
N THR A 133 -7.10 2.70 6.65
CA THR A 133 -7.19 3.27 5.30
C THR A 133 -8.62 3.25 4.80
N PHE A 134 -9.37 2.17 5.06
CA PHE A 134 -10.79 2.08 4.72
C PHE A 134 -11.60 3.21 5.39
N HIS A 135 -11.39 3.44 6.69
CA HIS A 135 -12.07 4.52 7.41
C HIS A 135 -11.74 5.90 6.85
N ARG A 136 -10.47 6.19 6.54
CA ARG A 136 -10.07 7.45 5.91
C ARG A 136 -10.66 7.63 4.51
N LEU A 137 -10.79 6.54 3.76
CA LEU A 137 -11.38 6.57 2.42
C LEU A 137 -12.85 6.98 2.49
N LEU A 138 -13.58 6.56 3.52
CA LEU A 138 -14.99 6.91 3.74
C LEU A 138 -15.22 8.17 4.58
N ASP A 139 -14.18 8.76 5.17
CA ASP A 139 -14.30 9.93 6.02
C ASP A 139 -14.67 11.18 5.19
N PRO A 140 -15.83 11.83 5.48
CA PRO A 140 -16.27 13.03 4.77
C PRO A 140 -15.25 14.17 4.80
N GLY A 141 -14.38 14.25 5.81
CA GLY A 141 -13.31 15.25 5.90
C GLY A 141 -12.39 15.23 4.68
N TYR A 142 -12.15 14.06 4.09
CA TYR A 142 -11.35 13.90 2.86
C TYR A 142 -12.12 14.20 1.57
N HIS A 143 -13.42 14.49 1.69
CA HIS A 143 -14.36 14.74 0.59
C HIS A 143 -15.10 16.07 0.77
N ARG A 144 -14.42 17.09 1.32
CA ARG A 144 -14.97 18.45 1.52
C ARG A 144 -16.27 18.46 2.35
N GLY A 145 -16.46 17.45 3.20
CA GLY A 145 -17.68 17.27 4.02
C GLY A 145 -18.92 16.84 3.23
N GLN A 146 -18.79 16.43 1.96
CA GLN A 146 -19.94 16.13 1.10
C GLN A 146 -19.96 14.66 0.67
N HIS A 147 -21.04 13.94 1.00
CA HIS A 147 -21.24 12.55 0.56
C HIS A 147 -21.29 12.39 -0.98
N SER A 148 -21.69 13.44 -1.71
CA SER A 148 -21.67 13.46 -3.18
C SER A 148 -20.24 13.32 -3.73
N GLU A 149 -19.25 13.95 -3.09
CA GLU A 149 -17.84 13.88 -3.50
C GLU A 149 -17.23 12.51 -3.20
N LEU A 150 -17.59 11.89 -2.06
CA LEU A 150 -17.24 10.49 -1.77
C LEU A 150 -17.80 9.55 -2.86
N ARG A 151 -19.08 9.67 -3.20
CA ARG A 151 -19.70 8.85 -4.26
C ARG A 151 -19.05 9.07 -5.63
N LYS A 152 -18.69 10.31 -5.97
CA LYS A 152 -17.91 10.61 -7.19
C LYS A 152 -16.55 9.92 -7.17
N ALA A 153 -15.84 9.96 -6.04
CA ALA A 153 -14.54 9.30 -5.91
C ALA A 153 -14.66 7.78 -6.09
N ILE A 154 -15.66 7.14 -5.49
CA ILE A 154 -15.91 5.70 -5.67
C ILE A 154 -16.22 5.38 -7.14
N ARG A 155 -17.09 6.15 -7.79
CA ARG A 155 -17.40 5.94 -9.22
C ARG A 155 -16.19 6.07 -10.12
N LEU A 156 -15.31 7.05 -9.87
CA LEU A 156 -14.06 7.18 -10.62
C LEU A 156 -13.18 5.95 -10.49
N ILE A 157 -13.08 5.38 -9.28
CA ILE A 157 -12.29 4.15 -9.06
C ILE A 157 -12.94 2.96 -9.80
N GLN A 158 -14.27 2.83 -9.75
CA GLN A 158 -15.01 1.80 -10.50
C GLN A 158 -14.83 1.93 -12.02
N GLN A 159 -14.79 3.16 -12.55
CA GLN A 159 -14.56 3.42 -13.98
C GLN A 159 -13.19 2.92 -14.47
N HIS A 160 -12.19 2.89 -13.58
CA HIS A 160 -10.89 2.28 -13.88
C HIS A 160 -10.88 0.75 -13.67
N ALA A 161 -12.05 0.14 -13.45
CA ALA A 161 -12.24 -1.26 -13.13
C ALA A 161 -11.43 -1.70 -11.89
N CYS A 162 -11.22 -0.79 -10.93
CA CYS A 162 -10.51 -1.09 -9.69
C CYS A 162 -11.48 -1.46 -8.57
N ASP A 163 -11.03 -2.29 -7.64
CA ASP A 163 -11.75 -2.67 -6.43
C ASP A 163 -10.84 -2.70 -5.19
N PHE A 164 -11.41 -2.98 -4.02
CA PHE A 164 -10.70 -3.01 -2.74
C PHE A 164 -10.85 -4.36 -2.07
N LEU A 165 -9.72 -4.90 -1.59
CA LEU A 165 -9.68 -5.99 -0.64
C LEU A 165 -9.32 -5.43 0.75
N VAL A 166 -10.30 -5.45 1.65
CA VAL A 166 -10.22 -4.83 2.97
C VAL A 166 -9.90 -5.86 4.03
N PHE A 167 -8.78 -5.66 4.73
CA PHE A 167 -8.39 -6.49 5.86
C PHE A 167 -8.79 -5.79 7.16
N SER A 168 -9.63 -6.48 7.92
CA SER A 168 -10.16 -6.01 9.19
C SER A 168 -9.92 -7.00 10.30
N ARG A 169 -9.86 -6.47 11.52
CA ARG A 169 -9.89 -7.29 12.73
C ARG A 169 -11.32 -7.73 13.01
N SER A 170 -11.49 -8.87 13.66
CA SER A 170 -12.81 -9.46 13.95
C SER A 170 -13.76 -8.50 14.69
N THR A 171 -13.21 -7.60 15.52
CA THR A 171 -13.97 -6.58 16.26
C THR A 171 -14.42 -5.39 15.41
N GLU A 172 -13.83 -5.17 14.24
CA GLU A 172 -14.06 -3.98 13.40
C GLU A 172 -15.03 -4.23 12.24
N HIS A 173 -15.27 -5.49 11.87
CA HIS A 173 -16.15 -5.88 10.76
C HIS A 173 -17.56 -5.28 10.90
N LYS A 174 -18.14 -5.30 12.09
CA LYS A 174 -19.50 -4.77 12.34
C LYS A 174 -19.57 -3.26 12.11
N CYS A 175 -18.53 -2.51 12.51
CA CYS A 175 -18.45 -1.06 12.30
C CYS A 175 -18.26 -0.71 10.82
N ALA A 176 -17.47 -1.53 10.10
CA ALA A 176 -17.26 -1.37 8.67
C ALA A 176 -18.58 -1.52 7.89
N GLN A 177 -19.40 -2.50 8.25
CA GLN A 177 -20.66 -2.80 7.58
C GLN A 177 -21.66 -1.62 7.65
N VAL A 178 -21.80 -0.99 8.81
CA VAL A 178 -22.65 0.21 8.98
C VAL A 178 -22.25 1.35 8.03
N ARG A 179 -20.94 1.54 7.79
CA ARG A 179 -20.43 2.60 6.91
C ARG A 179 -20.64 2.29 5.43
N LEU A 180 -20.75 1.01 5.07
CA LEU A 180 -21.08 0.60 3.70
C LEU A 180 -22.55 0.85 3.39
N ASP A 181 -23.44 0.70 4.36
CA ASP A 181 -24.87 0.94 4.18
C ASP A 181 -25.14 2.41 3.75
N GLU A 182 -24.32 3.36 4.22
CA GLU A 182 -24.37 4.78 3.81
C GLU A 182 -23.99 5.02 2.32
N LEU A 183 -23.18 4.12 1.74
CA LEU A 183 -22.79 4.17 0.32
C LEU A 183 -23.89 3.60 -0.61
N GLY A 184 -24.83 2.81 -0.05
CA GLY A 184 -25.84 2.09 -0.83
C GLY A 184 -25.20 1.22 -1.90
N SER A 185 -25.71 1.28 -3.13
CA SER A 185 -25.26 0.46 -4.27
C SER A 185 -23.80 0.68 -4.73
N HIS A 186 -23.01 1.52 -4.05
CA HIS A 186 -21.60 1.75 -4.38
C HIS A 186 -20.65 0.95 -3.47
N CYS A 187 -21.18 0.15 -2.54
CA CYS A 187 -20.38 -0.66 -1.62
C CYS A 187 -19.74 -1.89 -2.28
N ASP A 188 -20.23 -2.34 -3.45
CA ASP A 188 -19.78 -3.56 -4.15
C ASP A 188 -18.30 -3.56 -4.53
N ILE A 189 -17.67 -2.38 -4.55
CA ILE A 189 -16.23 -2.22 -4.79
C ILE A 189 -15.39 -2.72 -3.60
N PHE A 190 -15.96 -2.86 -2.41
CA PHE A 190 -15.26 -3.31 -1.20
C PHE A 190 -15.56 -4.78 -0.91
N ARG A 191 -14.53 -5.63 -0.99
CA ARG A 191 -14.57 -7.00 -0.50
C ARG A 191 -13.81 -7.09 0.82
N PHE A 192 -14.48 -7.57 1.86
CA PHE A 192 -13.85 -7.79 3.17
C PHE A 192 -13.26 -9.20 3.25
N VAL A 193 -12.04 -9.30 3.75
CA VAL A 193 -11.43 -10.60 4.06
C VAL A 193 -12.12 -11.17 5.30
N PRO A 194 -12.63 -12.41 5.24
CA PRO A 194 -13.23 -13.05 6.41
C PRO A 194 -12.26 -13.06 7.60
N PRO A 195 -12.72 -12.74 8.83
CA PRO A 195 -11.85 -12.65 9.99
C PRO A 195 -11.21 -13.99 10.39
N GLU A 196 -11.70 -15.12 9.87
CA GLU A 196 -11.12 -16.45 10.00
C GLU A 196 -9.84 -16.64 9.17
N LEU A 197 -9.57 -15.74 8.22
CA LEU A 197 -8.38 -15.79 7.38
C LEU A 197 -7.27 -14.85 7.86
N PHE A 198 -7.58 -13.85 8.70
CA PHE A 198 -6.63 -12.82 9.13
C PHE A 198 -6.73 -12.53 10.62
N HIS A 199 -5.72 -12.98 11.39
CA HIS A 199 -5.79 -13.07 12.86
C HIS A 199 -4.80 -12.17 13.64
N LEU A 200 -3.99 -11.35 12.97
CA LEU A 200 -2.91 -10.63 13.65
C LEU A 200 -3.30 -9.22 14.12
N ASP A 201 -2.98 -8.92 15.39
CA ASP A 201 -3.19 -7.62 16.05
C ASP A 201 -1.86 -6.86 16.26
N ILE A 202 -1.07 -6.69 15.19
CA ILE A 202 0.17 -5.91 15.22
C ILE A 202 0.09 -4.80 14.17
N SER A 203 0.32 -3.55 14.59
CA SER A 203 0.44 -2.37 13.73
C SER A 203 1.83 -1.74 13.79
N SER A 204 2.26 -1.06 12.71
CA SER A 204 3.52 -0.29 12.70
C SER A 204 3.56 0.78 13.80
N THR A 205 2.42 1.36 14.18
CA THR A 205 2.34 2.38 15.22
C THR A 205 2.65 1.82 16.61
N GLN A 206 2.18 0.61 16.91
CA GLN A 206 2.53 -0.08 18.16
C GLN A 206 4.03 -0.39 18.22
N LEU A 207 4.63 -0.86 17.12
CA LEU A 207 6.06 -1.19 17.07
C LEU A 207 6.97 0.03 17.26
N ARG A 208 6.60 1.20 16.72
CA ARG A 208 7.35 2.43 16.97
C ARG A 208 7.31 2.82 18.46
N ARG A 209 6.12 2.73 19.08
CA ARG A 209 5.94 3.04 20.51
C ARG A 209 6.69 2.10 21.44
N SER A 210 6.77 0.81 21.12
CA SER A 210 7.54 -0.15 21.94
C SER A 210 9.04 0.11 21.85
N CYS A 211 9.56 0.42 20.66
CA CYS A 211 10.98 0.72 20.47
C CYS A 211 11.40 2.02 21.18
N ASP A 212 10.53 3.04 21.19
CA ASP A 212 10.77 4.29 21.93
C ASP A 212 10.76 4.11 23.45
N LEU A 213 10.08 3.09 23.98
CA LEU A 213 10.04 2.79 25.41
C LEU A 213 11.29 2.03 25.87
N ASP A 214 11.80 1.09 25.07
CA ASP A 214 13.03 0.35 25.39
C ASP A 214 14.27 1.26 25.37
N GLN A 215 14.31 2.29 24.50
CA GLN A 215 15.40 3.28 24.46
C GLN A 215 15.39 4.29 25.61
N ARG A 216 14.26 4.47 26.32
CA ARG A 216 14.20 5.32 27.53
C ARG A 216 14.53 4.57 28.81
N ASN A 217 14.50 3.23 28.75
CA ASN A 217 14.78 2.34 29.88
C ASN A 217 16.14 1.64 29.77
N SER A 218 16.95 2.00 28.76
CA SER A 218 18.34 1.55 28.56
C SER A 218 19.30 2.72 28.78
#